data_AF-A0A9W7FVR1-F1
#
_entry.id   AF-A0A9W7FVR1-F1
#
_cell.length_a   1.000
_cell.length_b   1.000
_cell.length_c   1.000
_cell.angle_alpha   90.00
_cell.angle_beta   90.00
_cell.angle_gamma   90.00
#
_symmetry.space_group_name_H-M   'P 1'
#
loop_
_entity.id
_entity.type
_entity.pdbx_description
1 polymer ?
#
loop_
_entity_poly.entity_id
_entity_poly.type
_entity_poly.pdbx_seq_one_letter_code
_entity_poly.pdbx_strand_id
1 'polypeptide(L)'
;MKTGEWDREKLRTSILTLASSADRTLLGFCAGSPESALEALKSWIPSLGLPKGLLMGLDLGGQPVDTSSWTGAYIKYNTGGATTFEDIRASKIGFASLWKPGDALIEEYAGDYRGVYFTPELGDDVFRQYGVLPEDLWLND
;
A
#
# COMPACT_ATOMS: atom_id res chain seq x y z
N MET A 1 14.44 1.08 -19.05
CA MET A 1 15.06 -0.13 -18.45
C MET A 1 14.47 -1.33 -19.17
N LYS A 2 15.28 -2.21 -19.79
CA LYS A 2 14.75 -3.42 -20.44
C LYS A 2 14.33 -4.39 -19.33
N THR A 3 13.03 -4.43 -19.04
CA THR A 3 12.44 -5.39 -18.12
C THR A 3 12.58 -6.77 -18.76
N GLY A 4 13.41 -7.64 -18.19
CA GLY A 4 13.18 -9.07 -18.34
C GLY A 4 11.75 -9.34 -17.90
N GLU A 5 11.05 -10.19 -18.64
CA GLU A 5 9.71 -10.63 -18.27
C GLU A 5 9.79 -11.22 -16.86
N TRP A 6 9.02 -10.65 -15.92
CA TRP A 6 9.00 -11.17 -14.56
C TRP A 6 8.44 -12.58 -14.61
N ASP A 7 9.10 -13.51 -13.92
CA ASP A 7 8.46 -14.76 -13.55
C ASP A 7 7.39 -14.42 -12.49
N ARG A 8 6.18 -14.11 -12.96
CA ARG A 8 5.07 -13.60 -12.14
C ARG A 8 4.73 -14.60 -11.05
N GLU A 9 4.79 -15.90 -11.32
CA GLU A 9 4.52 -16.93 -10.32
C GLU A 9 5.57 -16.91 -9.20
N LYS A 10 6.87 -16.94 -9.53
CA LYS A 10 7.92 -16.86 -8.50
C LYS A 10 7.86 -15.56 -7.70
N LEU A 11 7.55 -14.44 -8.36
CA LEU A 11 7.43 -13.15 -7.69
C LEU A 11 6.26 -13.15 -6.71
N ARG A 12 5.10 -13.63 -7.15
CA ARG A 12 3.90 -13.81 -6.31
C ARG A 12 4.20 -14.69 -5.10
N THR A 13 4.82 -15.86 -5.30
CA THR A 13 5.20 -16.76 -4.21
C THR A 13 6.15 -16.09 -3.21
N SER A 14 7.17 -15.39 -3.70
CA SER A 14 8.16 -14.71 -2.84
C SER A 14 7.51 -13.64 -1.96
N ILE A 15 6.62 -12.83 -2.53
CA ILE A 15 5.91 -11.79 -1.79
C ILE A 15 4.96 -12.42 -0.76
N LEU A 16 4.21 -13.47 -1.13
CA LEU A 16 3.32 -14.17 -0.21
C LEU A 16 4.08 -14.75 0.99
N THR A 17 5.24 -15.38 0.75
CA THR A 17 6.09 -15.91 1.82
C THR A 17 6.52 -14.81 2.77
N LEU A 18 7.04 -13.70 2.26
CA LEU A 18 7.47 -12.58 3.08
C LEU A 18 6.31 -11.94 3.84
N ALA A 19 5.17 -11.70 3.19
CA ALA A 19 3.99 -11.09 3.81
C ALA A 19 3.42 -11.98 4.93
N SER A 20 3.39 -13.30 4.73
CA SER A 20 2.91 -14.25 5.75
C SER A 20 3.79 -14.35 6.99
N SER A 21 5.06 -13.94 6.88
CA SER A 21 6.05 -13.96 7.96
C SER A 21 6.28 -12.58 8.57
N ALA A 22 5.59 -11.55 8.07
CA ALA A 22 5.74 -10.18 8.53
C ALA A 22 4.76 -9.86 9.66
N ASP A 23 5.26 -9.22 10.71
CA ASP A 23 4.41 -8.66 11.78
C ASP A 23 3.60 -7.48 11.26
N ARG A 24 4.16 -6.76 10.29
CA ARG A 24 3.54 -5.60 9.64
C ARG A 24 3.95 -5.53 8.17
N THR A 25 2.99 -5.13 7.34
CA THR A 25 3.20 -4.87 5.91
C THR A 25 2.80 -3.43 5.60
N LEU A 26 3.69 -2.70 4.92
CA LEU A 26 3.38 -1.44 4.27
C LEU A 26 3.44 -1.62 2.76
N LEU A 27 2.53 -0.97 2.06
CA LEU A 27 2.51 -0.91 0.60
C LEU A 27 2.45 0.54 0.14
N GLY A 28 3.19 0.86 -0.90
CA GLY A 28 3.14 2.14 -1.59
C GLY A 28 2.83 1.92 -3.07
N PHE A 29 1.66 2.33 -3.53
CA PHE A 29 1.25 2.19 -4.94
C PHE A 29 1.49 3.52 -5.65
N CYS A 30 2.40 3.56 -6.62
CA CYS A 30 2.57 4.70 -7.50
C CYS A 30 1.89 4.37 -8.84
N ALA A 31 0.75 4.97 -9.16
CA ALA A 31 0.00 4.64 -10.36
C ALA A 31 -0.17 5.83 -11.30
N GLY A 32 -0.51 5.55 -12.56
CA GLY A 32 -0.73 6.56 -13.61
C GLY A 32 -2.04 7.32 -13.45
N SER A 33 -2.97 6.83 -12.63
CA SER A 33 -4.23 7.48 -12.33
C SER A 33 -4.76 7.02 -10.97
N PRO A 34 -5.74 7.74 -10.37
CA PRO A 34 -6.45 7.26 -9.18
C PRO A 34 -7.10 5.88 -9.40
N GLU A 35 -7.70 5.63 -10.55
CA GLU A 35 -8.41 4.38 -10.87
C GLU A 35 -7.47 3.19 -10.88
N SER A 36 -6.33 3.32 -11.56
CA SER A 36 -5.29 2.28 -11.63
C SER A 36 -4.71 1.99 -10.24
N ALA A 37 -4.43 3.02 -9.43
CA ALA A 37 -4.03 2.83 -8.04
C ALA A 37 -5.06 2.04 -7.22
N LEU A 38 -6.35 2.34 -7.40
CA LEU A 38 -7.44 1.64 -6.70
C LEU A 38 -7.58 0.18 -7.17
N GLU A 39 -7.41 -0.10 -8.46
CA GLU A 39 -7.40 -1.47 -8.99
C GLU A 39 -6.22 -2.28 -8.44
N ALA A 40 -5.03 -1.67 -8.39
CA ALA A 40 -3.86 -2.26 -7.78
C ALA A 40 -4.09 -2.56 -6.29
N LEU A 41 -4.60 -1.60 -5.52
CA LEU A 41 -4.93 -1.81 -4.10
C LEU A 41 -5.95 -2.95 -3.94
N LYS A 42 -7.03 -2.95 -4.73
CA LYS A 42 -8.10 -3.95 -4.65
C LYS A 42 -7.65 -5.35 -5.04
N SER A 43 -6.60 -5.49 -5.84
CA SER A 43 -6.03 -6.80 -6.18
C SER A 43 -4.98 -7.24 -5.15
N TRP A 44 -4.01 -6.39 -4.81
CA TRP A 44 -2.92 -6.72 -3.89
C TRP A 44 -3.39 -7.09 -2.48
N ILE A 45 -4.28 -6.28 -1.88
CA ILE A 45 -4.70 -6.48 -0.48
C ILE A 45 -5.32 -7.86 -0.23
N PRO A 46 -6.38 -8.29 -0.97
CA PRO A 46 -6.94 -9.61 -0.77
C PRO A 46 -6.00 -10.74 -1.20
N SER A 47 -5.19 -10.56 -2.25
CA SER A 47 -4.23 -11.59 -2.67
C SER A 47 -3.18 -11.90 -1.62
N LEU A 48 -2.77 -10.88 -0.84
CA LEU A 48 -1.85 -11.05 0.28
C LEU A 48 -2.55 -11.45 1.60
N GLY A 49 -3.88 -11.58 1.61
CA GLY A 49 -4.65 -11.90 2.82
C GLY A 49 -4.63 -10.78 3.87
N LEU A 50 -4.38 -9.54 3.46
CA LEU A 50 -4.22 -8.40 4.37
C LEU A 50 -5.58 -7.78 4.74
N PRO A 51 -5.70 -7.12 5.92
CA PRO A 51 -6.96 -6.51 6.35
C PRO A 51 -7.40 -5.38 5.42
N LYS A 52 -8.72 -5.26 5.24
CA LYS A 52 -9.34 -4.11 4.56
C LYS A 52 -9.66 -3.03 5.59
N GLY A 53 -9.34 -1.79 5.27
CA GLY A 53 -9.72 -0.62 6.05
C GLY A 53 -10.33 0.48 5.18
N LEU A 54 -10.41 1.68 5.74
CA LEU A 54 -10.91 2.85 5.05
C LEU A 54 -9.85 3.40 4.10
N LEU A 55 -10.30 3.85 2.93
CA LEU A 55 -9.48 4.68 2.06
C LEU A 55 -9.83 6.15 2.32
N MET A 56 -8.83 6.89 2.77
CA MET A 56 -8.89 8.34 2.99
C MET A 56 -8.32 9.09 1.78
N GLY A 57 -8.71 10.35 1.59
CA GLY A 57 -8.11 11.24 0.60
C GLY A 57 -8.95 11.51 -0.67
N LEU A 58 -10.04 10.78 -0.88
CA LEU A 58 -11.02 11.04 -1.96
C LEU A 58 -12.31 11.72 -1.50
N ASP A 59 -12.47 11.90 -0.19
CA ASP A 59 -13.55 12.65 0.42
C ASP A 59 -12.94 13.58 1.49
N LEU A 60 -13.25 14.87 1.39
CA LEU A 60 -12.87 15.88 2.36
C LEU A 60 -14.11 16.53 2.96
N GLY A 61 -14.58 15.97 4.08
CA GLY A 61 -15.72 16.53 4.83
C GLY A 61 -17.07 16.30 4.16
N GLY A 62 -17.26 15.13 3.54
CA GLY A 62 -18.48 14.74 2.81
C GLY A 62 -18.53 15.28 1.38
N GLN A 63 -17.42 15.83 0.89
CA GLN A 63 -17.30 16.34 -0.48
C GLN A 63 -16.26 15.51 -1.23
N PRO A 64 -16.64 14.90 -2.37
CA PRO A 64 -15.69 14.20 -3.23
C PRO A 64 -14.57 15.14 -3.70
N VAL A 65 -13.34 14.65 -3.66
CA VAL A 65 -12.19 15.36 -4.26
C VAL A 65 -12.26 15.21 -5.77
N ASP A 66 -12.14 16.32 -6.50
CA ASP A 66 -11.96 16.29 -7.94
C ASP A 66 -10.54 15.82 -8.28
N THR A 67 -10.45 14.66 -8.93
CA THR A 67 -9.19 14.02 -9.32
C THR A 67 -8.91 14.14 -10.82
N SER A 68 -9.75 14.88 -11.56
CA SER A 68 -9.63 15.00 -13.02
C SER A 68 -8.33 15.66 -13.49
N SER A 69 -7.69 16.46 -12.64
CA SER A 69 -6.39 17.09 -12.92
C SER A 69 -5.18 16.25 -12.51
N TRP A 70 -5.38 15.13 -11.81
CA TRP A 70 -4.27 14.34 -11.28
C TRP A 70 -3.50 13.66 -12.41
N THR A 71 -2.18 13.81 -12.38
CA THR A 71 -1.27 13.17 -13.34
C THR A 71 -0.80 11.76 -12.91
N GLY A 72 -1.22 11.37 -11.71
CA GLY A 72 -0.92 10.09 -11.08
C GLY A 72 -1.45 10.09 -9.65
N ALA A 73 -1.45 8.93 -9.02
CA ALA A 73 -1.88 8.78 -7.64
C ALA A 73 -0.88 7.94 -6.84
N TYR A 74 -0.72 8.29 -5.57
CA TYR A 74 0.02 7.50 -4.61
C TYR A 74 -0.90 6.99 -3.53
N ILE A 75 -0.94 5.67 -3.31
CA ILE A 75 -1.63 5.06 -2.17
C ILE A 75 -0.61 4.56 -1.17
N LYS A 76 -0.70 5.03 0.07
CA LYS A 76 -0.01 4.43 1.21
C LYS A 76 -0.97 3.53 1.98
N TYR A 77 -0.65 2.25 2.07
CA TYR A 77 -1.39 1.26 2.86
C TYR A 77 -0.51 0.72 3.98
N ASN A 78 -1.12 0.40 5.13
CA ASN A 78 -0.40 -0.05 6.31
C ASN A 78 -1.24 -1.02 7.17
N THR A 79 -0.68 -2.18 7.52
CA THR A 79 -1.33 -3.10 8.49
C THR A 79 -1.07 -2.76 9.95
N GLY A 80 -0.16 -1.81 10.23
CA GLY A 80 0.20 -1.40 11.59
C GLY A 80 -0.35 -0.03 11.96
N GLY A 81 -0.62 0.16 13.24
CA GLY A 81 -1.11 1.40 13.82
C GLY A 81 -1.56 1.17 15.25
N ALA A 82 -1.69 2.26 16.02
CA ALA A 82 -2.18 2.16 17.38
C ALA A 82 -3.71 1.98 17.37
N THR A 83 -4.19 0.83 17.85
CA THR A 83 -5.62 0.49 17.81
C THR A 83 -6.35 0.85 19.10
N THR A 84 -5.61 1.15 20.17
CA THR A 84 -6.15 1.58 21.46
C THR A 84 -5.55 2.92 21.93
N PHE A 85 -6.26 3.62 22.81
CA PHE A 85 -5.73 4.83 23.46
C PHE A 85 -4.47 4.57 24.30
N GLU A 86 -4.25 3.33 24.73
CA GLU A 86 -3.04 2.92 25.43
C GLU A 86 -1.85 2.84 24.46
N ASP A 87 -2.03 2.17 23.32
CA ASP A 87 -1.02 2.07 22.25
C ASP A 87 -0.62 3.44 21.70
N ILE A 88 -1.60 4.35 21.53
CA ILE A 88 -1.35 5.72 21.06
C ILE A 88 -0.45 6.45 22.06
N ARG A 89 -0.78 6.36 23.35
CA ARG A 89 -0.02 7.03 24.43
C ARG A 89 1.39 6.45 24.58
N ALA A 90 1.56 5.15 24.37
CA ALA A 90 2.86 4.48 24.40
C ALA A 90 3.73 4.83 23.17
N SER A 91 3.12 4.94 21.98
CA SER A 91 3.84 5.16 20.72
C SER A 91 4.49 6.54 20.58
N LYS A 92 3.97 7.58 21.29
CA LYS A 92 4.34 9.01 21.14
C LYS A 92 4.12 9.59 19.73
N ILE A 93 3.54 8.82 18.82
CA ILE A 93 3.13 9.27 17.50
C ILE A 93 1.68 9.74 17.67
N GLY A 94 1.40 11.03 17.49
CA GLY A 94 0.11 11.65 17.85
C GLY A 94 -1.12 11.06 17.15
N PHE A 95 -2.28 11.68 17.32
CA PHE A 95 -3.57 11.21 16.73
C PHE A 95 -3.55 10.99 15.20
N ALA A 96 -2.58 11.53 14.47
CA ALA A 96 -2.34 11.25 13.04
C ALA A 96 -1.94 9.79 12.73
N SER A 97 -1.65 8.99 13.76
CA SER A 97 -1.25 7.57 13.70
C SER A 97 -2.43 6.60 13.93
N LEU A 98 -3.65 7.15 14.03
CA LEU A 98 -4.92 6.41 14.14
C LEU A 98 -5.29 5.71 12.82
N TRP A 99 -4.35 4.98 12.23
CA TRP A 99 -4.63 4.15 11.07
C TRP A 99 -4.96 2.79 11.64
N LYS A 100 -6.22 2.37 11.51
CA LYS A 100 -6.57 0.99 11.82
C LYS A 100 -5.83 0.07 10.84
N PRO A 101 -5.47 -1.15 11.23
CA PRO A 101 -4.93 -2.14 10.31
C PRO A 101 -5.76 -2.20 9.04
N GLY A 102 -5.14 -1.91 7.90
CA GLY A 102 -5.79 -1.92 6.61
C GLY A 102 -6.26 -0.56 6.09
N ASP A 103 -6.17 0.50 6.89
CA ASP A 103 -6.44 1.86 6.42
C ASP A 103 -5.36 2.30 5.41
N ALA A 104 -5.80 3.10 4.45
CA ALA A 104 -4.96 3.66 3.41
C ALA A 104 -5.27 5.13 3.16
N LEU A 105 -4.30 5.84 2.60
CA LEU A 105 -4.43 7.22 2.15
C LEU A 105 -4.04 7.30 0.68
N ILE A 106 -4.84 7.98 -0.12
CA ILE A 106 -4.52 8.32 -1.50
C ILE A 106 -4.28 9.82 -1.64
N GLU A 107 -3.26 10.20 -2.40
CA GLU A 107 -2.90 11.57 -2.71
C GLU A 107 -2.46 11.69 -4.18
N GLU A 108 -2.48 12.90 -4.74
CA GLU A 108 -1.92 13.16 -6.06
C GLU A 108 -0.43 12.83 -6.08
N TYR A 109 0.02 12.19 -7.17
CA TYR A 109 1.41 11.81 -7.34
C TYR A 109 1.96 12.23 -8.70
N ALA A 110 2.80 13.26 -8.69
CA ALA A 110 3.50 13.78 -9.85
C ALA A 110 4.91 13.18 -10.06
N GLY A 111 5.26 12.10 -9.33
CA GLY A 111 6.57 11.46 -9.46
C GLY A 111 6.67 10.51 -10.65
N ASP A 112 7.88 10.02 -10.93
CA ASP A 112 8.19 9.25 -12.15
C ASP A 112 8.02 7.73 -12.02
N TYR A 113 7.91 7.20 -10.80
CA TYR A 113 7.82 5.75 -10.58
C TYR A 113 6.41 5.21 -10.80
N ARG A 114 6.29 3.99 -11.33
CA ARG A 114 5.00 3.30 -11.52
C ARG A 114 5.09 1.85 -11.07
N GLY A 115 4.14 1.42 -10.23
CA GLY A 115 4.05 0.10 -9.60
C GLY A 115 4.06 0.17 -8.07
N VAL A 116 4.46 -0.92 -7.42
CA VAL A 116 4.25 -1.12 -5.97
C VAL A 116 5.57 -1.26 -5.23
N TYR A 117 5.71 -0.49 -4.16
CA TYR A 117 6.69 -0.76 -3.11
C TYR A 117 6.08 -1.67 -2.05
N PHE A 118 6.78 -2.75 -1.71
CA PHE A 118 6.40 -3.71 -0.68
C PHE A 118 7.44 -3.69 0.45
N THR A 119 6.99 -3.39 1.66
CA THR A 119 7.82 -3.25 2.85
C THR A 119 7.30 -4.17 3.96
N PRO A 120 7.78 -5.43 4.04
CA PRO A 120 7.52 -6.31 5.17
C PRO A 120 8.45 -5.99 6.35
N GLU A 121 7.89 -5.86 7.55
CA GLU A 121 8.63 -5.82 8.82
C GLU A 121 8.64 -7.23 9.43
N LEU A 122 9.83 -7.83 9.56
CA LEU A 122 10.01 -9.24 9.95
C LEU A 122 10.41 -9.42 11.43
N GLY A 123 10.23 -8.40 12.26
CA GLY A 123 10.56 -8.45 13.70
C GLY A 123 12.05 -8.54 14.04
N ASP A 124 12.94 -8.38 13.04
CA ASP A 124 14.39 -8.48 13.19
C ASP A 124 15.10 -7.11 13.18
N ASP A 125 14.34 -6.02 13.35
CA ASP A 125 14.78 -4.63 13.33
C ASP A 125 15.49 -4.18 12.03
N VAL A 126 15.42 -4.96 10.96
CA VAL A 126 16.01 -4.61 9.66
C VAL A 126 14.93 -4.13 8.69
N PHE A 127 15.03 -2.86 8.29
CA PHE A 127 14.18 -2.28 7.27
C PHE A 127 14.43 -2.91 5.90
N ARG A 128 13.35 -3.34 5.23
CA ARG A 128 13.38 -3.92 3.88
C ARG A 128 12.27 -3.31 3.04
N GLN A 129 12.63 -2.86 1.85
CA GLN A 129 11.67 -2.37 0.86
C GLN A 129 12.03 -2.94 -0.50
N TYR A 130 11.05 -3.55 -1.16
CA TYR A 130 11.17 -4.17 -2.47
C TYR A 130 10.34 -3.38 -3.47
N GLY A 131 10.91 -3.01 -4.61
CA GLY A 131 10.22 -2.22 -5.61
C GLY A 131 11.11 -1.79 -6.78
N VAL A 132 10.54 -1.22 -7.84
CA VAL A 132 9.10 -1.03 -8.04
C VAL A 132 8.50 -2.28 -8.70
N LEU A 133 7.61 -2.97 -7.99
CA LEU A 133 6.98 -4.22 -8.43
C LEU A 133 5.83 -3.92 -9.41
N PRO A 134 5.47 -4.84 -10.33
CA PRO A 134 4.37 -4.61 -11.26
C PRO A 134 3.07 -4.27 -10.54
N GLU A 135 2.42 -3.18 -10.93
CA GLU A 135 1.12 -2.74 -10.41
C GLU A 135 0.06 -3.84 -10.59
N ASP A 136 0.06 -4.43 -11.77
CA ASP A 136 -0.87 -5.44 -12.23
C ASP A 136 -0.57 -6.85 -11.71
N LEU A 137 0.39 -7.04 -10.80
CA LEU A 137 0.91 -8.37 -10.43
C LEU A 137 -0.20 -9.36 -10.03
N TRP A 138 -1.31 -8.87 -9.46
CA TRP A 138 -2.43 -9.69 -9.00
C TRP A 138 -3.73 -9.44 -9.77
N LEU A 139 -3.70 -8.61 -10.82
CA LEU A 139 -4.81 -8.55 -11.76
C LEU A 139 -4.84 -9.89 -12.52
N ASN A 140 -6.05 -10.44 -12.69
CA ASN A 140 -6.24 -11.64 -13.48
C ASN A 140 -5.78 -11.36 -14.92
N ASP A 141 -5.15 -12.35 -15.55
CA ASP A 141 -4.93 -12.33 -17.00
C ASP A 141 -6.27 -12.51 -17.75
#